data_AF-A0A0P6XHU8-F1
#
_entry.id   AF-A0A0P6XHU8-F1
#
_cell.length_a   1.000
_cell.length_b   1.000
_cell.length_c   1.000
_cell.angle_alpha   90.00
_cell.angle_beta   90.00
_cell.angle_gamma   90.00
#
_symmetry.space_group_name_H-M   'P 1'
#
loop_
_entity.id
_entity.type
_entity.pdbx_description
1 polymer ?
#
loop_
_entity_poly.entity_id
_entity_poly.type
_entity_poly.pdbx_seq_one_letter_code
_entity_poly.pdbx_strand_id
1 'polypeptide(L)'
;MPTEKPALELVNTLIMLEQAGIPLDDFGNSLLELSMVDQYTHFDLMNEFSTTGNSPLGLHGIDHTVRVVFWVLYLVEISNRLGYRISEDEALAAMYAALVHDLTREDDLPGGAHGQAAARKYREVLRGHLEPDMLERCMTAVEWHGYDENPALPDPVWMLLKDADALDRARLAPPGVMDGCDPDRLRLPVLRENPTLIDACLTISMLLTTLLTLYEVKTGIFRYMTLTFAEILLAESAAEPEPFQQAVHLITDRLTPAPA
;
A
#
# COMPACT_ATOMS: atom_id res chain seq x y z
N MET A 1 -9.31 11.11 14.38
CA MET A 1 -8.35 11.78 15.30
C MET A 1 -7.24 10.79 15.55
N PRO A 2 -5.95 11.20 15.51
CA PRO A 2 -4.86 10.28 15.78
C PRO A 2 -5.00 9.76 17.22
N THR A 3 -4.98 8.45 17.34
CA THR A 3 -5.03 7.69 18.58
C THR A 3 -3.74 7.86 19.37
N GLU A 4 -3.81 7.88 20.71
CA GLU A 4 -2.63 8.02 21.57
C GLU A 4 -1.70 6.80 21.51
N LYS A 5 -2.18 5.67 20.96
CA LYS A 5 -1.47 4.40 20.89
C LYS A 5 -1.78 3.67 19.56
N PRO A 6 -1.27 4.18 18.43
CA PRO A 6 -1.62 3.67 17.11
C PRO A 6 -1.20 2.20 16.90
N ALA A 7 -0.10 1.73 17.49
CA ALA A 7 0.29 0.33 17.37
C ALA A 7 -0.70 -0.60 18.08
N LEU A 8 -1.21 -0.19 19.24
CA LEU A 8 -2.22 -0.96 19.97
C LEU A 8 -3.53 -1.08 19.19
N GLU A 9 -3.98 0.02 18.61
CA GLU A 9 -5.19 0.02 17.80
C GLU A 9 -5.03 -0.83 16.54
N LEU A 10 -3.85 -0.82 15.93
CA LEU A 10 -3.54 -1.64 14.76
C LEU A 10 -3.65 -3.13 15.09
N VAL A 11 -2.94 -3.58 16.12
CA VAL A 11 -2.94 -5.00 16.51
C VAL A 11 -4.32 -5.46 16.94
N ASN A 12 -5.08 -4.63 17.66
CA ASN A 12 -6.47 -4.95 18.00
C ASN A 12 -7.36 -5.09 16.75
N THR A 13 -7.16 -4.23 15.75
CA THR A 13 -7.88 -4.32 14.47
C THR A 13 -7.52 -5.61 13.73
N LEU A 14 -6.25 -6.00 13.73
CA LEU A 14 -5.79 -7.26 13.12
C LEU A 14 -6.30 -8.50 13.87
N ILE A 15 -6.38 -8.46 15.20
CA ILE A 15 -6.99 -9.54 16.00
C ILE A 15 -8.48 -9.68 15.69
N MET A 16 -9.19 -8.57 15.48
CA MET A 16 -10.59 -8.59 15.06
C MET A 16 -10.74 -9.23 13.66
N LEU A 17 -9.83 -8.94 12.73
CA LEU A 17 -9.79 -9.58 11.42
C LEU A 17 -9.54 -11.10 11.52
N GLU A 18 -8.59 -11.52 12.35
CA GLU A 18 -8.33 -12.95 12.62
C GLU A 18 -9.59 -13.66 13.11
N GLN A 19 -10.33 -13.04 14.03
CA GLN A 19 -11.60 -13.57 14.54
C GLN A 19 -12.70 -13.63 13.47
N ALA A 20 -12.62 -12.78 12.44
CA ALA A 20 -13.50 -12.78 11.28
C ALA A 20 -13.04 -13.75 10.16
N GLY A 21 -11.95 -14.50 10.38
CA GLY A 21 -11.42 -15.47 9.43
C GLY A 21 -10.46 -14.88 8.39
N ILE A 22 -9.93 -13.68 8.64
CA ILE A 22 -8.92 -13.02 7.81
C ILE A 22 -7.59 -13.08 8.59
N PRO A 23 -6.67 -13.97 8.20
CA PRO A 23 -5.46 -14.22 8.97
C PRO A 23 -4.62 -12.96 9.19
N LEU A 24 -4.21 -12.73 10.44
CA LEU A 24 -3.32 -11.65 10.83
C LEU A 24 -1.94 -11.81 10.17
N ASP A 25 -1.54 -13.04 9.87
CA ASP A 25 -0.25 -13.32 9.27
C ASP A 25 -0.13 -12.85 7.80
N ASP A 26 -1.25 -12.66 7.10
CA ASP A 26 -1.31 -12.02 5.78
C ASP A 26 -0.75 -10.58 5.85
N PHE A 27 -1.06 -9.83 6.93
CA PHE A 27 -0.52 -8.49 7.14
C PHE A 27 0.99 -8.49 7.34
N GLY A 28 1.50 -9.46 8.12
CA GLY A 28 2.94 -9.66 8.32
C GLY A 28 3.67 -10.07 7.03
N ASN A 29 3.05 -10.89 6.18
CA ASN A 29 3.60 -11.28 4.88
C ASN A 29 3.72 -10.06 3.96
N SER A 30 2.69 -9.21 3.89
CA SER A 30 2.73 -8.00 3.06
C SER A 30 3.79 -7.00 3.53
N LEU A 31 4.04 -6.88 4.83
CA LEU A 31 5.16 -6.07 5.34
C LEU A 31 6.53 -6.68 4.99
N LEU A 32 6.66 -8.00 5.05
CA LEU A 32 7.89 -8.68 4.64
C LEU A 32 8.15 -8.42 3.16
N GLU A 33 7.16 -8.61 2.29
CA GLU A 33 7.27 -8.31 0.86
C GLU A 33 7.61 -6.84 0.61
N LEU A 34 6.92 -5.92 1.30
CA LEU A 34 7.22 -4.49 1.24
C LEU A 34 8.70 -4.24 1.54
N SER A 35 9.25 -4.85 2.59
CA SER A 35 10.66 -4.68 3.00
C SER A 35 11.69 -5.09 1.94
N MET A 36 11.26 -5.87 0.94
CA MET A 36 12.12 -6.41 -0.10
C MET A 36 11.91 -5.73 -1.46
N VAL A 37 10.97 -4.79 -1.60
CA VAL A 37 10.65 -4.09 -2.85
C VAL A 37 11.88 -3.44 -3.49
N ASP A 38 12.74 -2.79 -2.69
CA ASP A 38 14.00 -2.17 -3.16
C ASP A 38 14.93 -3.20 -3.84
N GLN A 39 14.90 -4.46 -3.39
CA GLN A 39 15.80 -5.52 -3.86
C GLN A 39 15.31 -6.14 -5.17
N TYR A 40 13.99 -6.30 -5.32
CA TYR A 40 13.40 -6.99 -6.47
C TYR A 40 13.13 -6.07 -7.65
N THR A 41 12.81 -4.81 -7.40
CA THR A 41 12.40 -3.91 -8.48
C THR A 41 13.58 -3.24 -9.17
N HIS A 42 14.72 -3.14 -8.49
CA HIS A 42 15.85 -2.27 -8.87
C HIS A 42 15.43 -0.82 -9.16
N PHE A 43 14.28 -0.40 -8.62
CA PHE A 43 13.69 0.91 -8.85
C PHE A 43 14.06 1.83 -7.68
N ASP A 44 14.99 2.78 -7.92
CA ASP A 44 15.41 3.74 -6.90
C ASP A 44 14.38 4.87 -6.77
N LEU A 45 13.36 4.63 -5.95
CA LEU A 45 12.26 5.57 -5.73
C LEU A 45 12.75 6.94 -5.24
N MET A 46 13.78 6.96 -4.39
CA MET A 46 14.38 8.19 -3.88
C MET A 46 14.98 9.04 -5.01
N ASN A 47 15.73 8.39 -5.91
CA ASN A 47 16.29 9.06 -7.08
C ASN A 47 15.19 9.57 -8.03
N GLU A 48 14.10 8.82 -8.21
CA GLU A 48 12.98 9.24 -9.07
C GLU A 48 12.25 10.48 -8.53
N PHE A 49 11.97 10.54 -7.22
CA PHE A 49 11.40 11.74 -6.61
C PHE A 49 12.37 12.93 -6.67
N SER A 50 13.67 12.70 -6.45
CA SER A 50 14.69 13.76 -6.49
C SER A 50 14.85 14.38 -7.88
N THR A 51 14.65 13.60 -8.95
CA THR A 51 14.83 14.04 -10.34
C THR A 51 13.59 14.68 -10.94
N THR A 52 12.41 14.40 -10.40
CA THR A 52 11.13 14.95 -10.88
C THR A 52 10.81 16.34 -10.31
N GLY A 53 11.58 16.80 -9.31
CA GLY A 53 11.35 18.09 -8.66
C GLY A 53 10.18 18.06 -7.66
N ASN A 54 9.58 16.88 -7.46
CA ASN A 54 8.55 16.66 -6.48
C ASN A 54 9.13 16.67 -5.08
N SER A 55 8.42 17.27 -4.14
CA SER A 55 8.80 17.13 -2.74
C SER A 55 8.69 15.65 -2.37
N PRO A 56 9.77 15.00 -1.90
CA PRO A 56 9.70 13.62 -1.43
C PRO A 56 8.78 13.49 -0.20
N LEU A 57 8.41 14.63 0.40
CA LEU A 57 7.53 14.77 1.55
C LEU A 57 6.31 15.60 1.13
N GLY A 58 5.10 15.06 1.24
CA GLY A 58 3.88 15.77 0.82
C GLY A 58 2.70 14.81 0.68
N LEU A 59 1.57 15.32 0.19
CA LEU A 59 0.37 14.50 -0.01
C LEU A 59 0.65 13.30 -0.93
N HIS A 60 1.43 13.50 -1.99
CA HIS A 60 1.77 12.47 -2.98
C HIS A 60 3.27 12.10 -2.93
N GLY A 61 3.86 12.16 -1.73
CA GLY A 61 5.28 11.89 -1.51
C GLY A 61 5.66 10.40 -1.49
N ILE A 62 6.87 10.14 -1.01
CA ILE A 62 7.42 8.79 -0.91
C ILE A 62 6.65 7.95 0.10
N ASP A 63 6.24 8.55 1.21
CA ASP A 63 5.45 7.91 2.25
C ASP A 63 4.09 7.43 1.72
N HIS A 64 3.43 8.24 0.90
CA HIS A 64 2.21 7.86 0.18
C HIS A 64 2.48 6.66 -0.74
N THR A 65 3.51 6.75 -1.58
CA THR A 65 3.87 5.65 -2.50
C THR A 65 4.14 4.35 -1.75
N VAL A 66 4.87 4.39 -0.64
CA VAL A 66 5.14 3.21 0.20
C VAL A 66 3.85 2.61 0.76
N ARG A 67 2.92 3.42 1.25
CA ARG A 67 1.63 2.94 1.76
C ARG A 67 0.73 2.39 0.66
N VAL A 68 0.73 2.97 -0.55
CA VAL A 68 0.00 2.42 -1.70
C VAL A 68 0.58 1.07 -2.12
N VAL A 69 1.91 0.92 -2.17
CA VAL A 69 2.55 -0.37 -2.44
C VAL A 69 2.19 -1.39 -1.36
N PHE A 70 2.23 -1.02 -0.08
CA PHE A 70 1.76 -1.87 1.01
C PHE A 70 0.32 -2.35 0.76
N TRP A 71 -0.60 -1.43 0.40
CA TRP A 71 -1.99 -1.78 0.12
C TRP A 71 -2.13 -2.73 -1.06
N VAL A 72 -1.37 -2.55 -2.14
CA VAL A 72 -1.36 -3.52 -3.26
C VAL A 72 -0.98 -4.91 -2.75
N LEU A 73 0.11 -5.04 -2.01
CA LEU A 73 0.59 -6.34 -1.50
C LEU A 73 -0.43 -6.98 -0.55
N TYR A 74 -1.00 -6.20 0.37
CA TYR A 74 -2.00 -6.69 1.31
C TYR A 74 -3.31 -7.09 0.64
N LEU A 75 -3.80 -6.30 -0.32
CA LEU A 75 -5.00 -6.61 -1.07
C LEU A 75 -4.82 -7.87 -1.93
N VAL A 76 -3.62 -8.13 -2.48
CA VAL A 76 -3.30 -9.37 -3.20
C VAL A 76 -3.38 -10.57 -2.26
N GLU A 77 -2.71 -10.51 -1.11
CA GLU A 77 -2.69 -11.60 -0.12
C GLU A 77 -4.11 -11.98 0.32
N ILE A 78 -4.90 -11.01 0.80
CA ILE A 78 -6.25 -11.27 1.32
C ILE A 78 -7.22 -11.68 0.21
N SER A 79 -7.07 -11.16 -1.01
CA SER A 79 -7.88 -11.58 -2.17
C SER A 79 -7.66 -13.05 -2.47
N ASN A 80 -6.39 -13.45 -2.64
CA ASN A 80 -6.02 -14.83 -2.93
C ASN A 80 -6.44 -15.78 -1.80
N ARG A 81 -6.26 -15.38 -0.54
CA ARG A 81 -6.71 -16.12 0.65
C ARG A 81 -8.20 -16.42 0.62
N LEU A 82 -9.01 -15.42 0.25
CA LEU A 82 -10.47 -15.52 0.21
C LEU A 82 -11.01 -16.06 -1.13
N GLY A 83 -10.13 -16.52 -2.02
CA GLY A 83 -10.49 -17.18 -3.28
C GLY A 83 -10.68 -16.25 -4.48
N TYR A 84 -10.44 -14.94 -4.31
CA TYR A 84 -10.38 -13.96 -5.39
C TYR A 84 -9.00 -14.00 -6.03
N ARG A 85 -8.84 -14.86 -7.03
CA ARG A 85 -7.54 -15.12 -7.65
C ARG A 85 -6.98 -13.88 -8.36
N ILE A 86 -5.78 -13.50 -7.96
CA ILE A 86 -4.89 -12.53 -8.61
C ILE A 86 -3.59 -13.26 -8.88
N SER A 87 -3.16 -13.28 -10.14
CA SER A 87 -1.90 -13.93 -10.53
C SER A 87 -0.67 -13.16 -10.05
N GLU A 88 0.47 -13.85 -9.93
CA GLU A 88 1.75 -13.24 -9.58
C GLU A 88 2.13 -12.11 -10.57
N ASP A 89 1.88 -12.32 -11.86
CA ASP A 89 2.11 -11.33 -12.91
C ASP A 89 1.24 -10.06 -12.74
N GLU A 90 -0.03 -10.23 -12.34
CA GLU A 90 -0.93 -9.11 -12.06
C GLU A 90 -0.53 -8.36 -10.79
N ALA A 91 -0.12 -9.08 -9.75
CA ALA A 91 0.38 -8.49 -8.52
C ALA A 91 1.67 -7.68 -8.79
N LEU A 92 2.60 -8.23 -9.56
CA LEU A 92 3.83 -7.55 -9.99
C LEU A 92 3.52 -6.29 -10.81
N ALA A 93 2.60 -6.39 -11.78
CA ALA A 93 2.17 -5.25 -12.58
C ALA A 93 1.52 -4.15 -11.73
N ALA A 94 0.67 -4.52 -10.75
CA ALA A 94 0.03 -3.57 -9.84
C ALA A 94 1.03 -2.90 -8.89
N MET A 95 2.03 -3.64 -8.41
CA MET A 95 3.10 -3.10 -7.59
C MET A 95 3.92 -2.05 -8.36
N TYR A 96 4.33 -2.35 -9.60
CA TYR A 96 4.99 -1.36 -10.45
C TYR A 96 4.09 -0.16 -10.77
N ALA A 97 2.80 -0.39 -10.99
CA ALA A 97 1.84 0.69 -11.19
C ALA A 97 1.78 1.61 -9.96
N ALA A 98 1.73 1.05 -8.75
CA ALA A 98 1.78 1.80 -7.49
C ALA A 98 3.08 2.60 -7.33
N LEU A 99 4.22 2.05 -7.72
CA LEU A 99 5.52 2.75 -7.63
C LEU A 99 5.58 4.02 -8.48
N VAL A 100 4.90 4.03 -9.63
CA VAL A 100 5.08 5.10 -10.63
C VAL A 100 3.89 6.05 -10.80
N HIS A 101 2.72 5.72 -10.23
CA HIS A 101 1.45 6.37 -10.59
C HIS A 101 1.45 7.92 -10.43
N ASP A 102 2.09 8.42 -9.37
CA ASP A 102 2.14 9.86 -9.05
C ASP A 102 3.53 10.50 -9.29
N LEU A 103 4.51 9.77 -9.82
CA LEU A 103 5.89 10.28 -9.97
C LEU A 103 6.03 11.48 -10.90
N THR A 104 5.07 11.71 -11.79
CA THR A 104 5.08 12.87 -12.70
C THR A 104 4.02 13.91 -12.35
N ARG A 105 3.52 13.87 -11.11
CA ARG A 105 2.58 14.87 -10.62
C ARG A 105 3.30 16.21 -10.44
N GLU A 106 2.69 17.31 -10.88
CA GLU A 106 3.28 18.67 -10.75
C GLU A 106 2.50 19.55 -9.75
N ASP A 107 1.25 19.17 -9.42
CA ASP A 107 0.37 19.85 -8.48
C ASP A 107 -0.60 18.87 -7.79
N ASP A 108 -1.34 19.34 -6.79
CA ASP A 108 -2.34 18.55 -6.07
C ASP A 108 -3.73 18.58 -6.73
N LEU A 109 -3.85 19.10 -7.96
CA LEU A 109 -5.16 19.25 -8.59
C LEU A 109 -5.72 17.88 -9.03
N PRO A 110 -7.05 17.69 -8.95
CA PRO A 110 -7.69 16.51 -9.51
C PRO A 110 -7.50 16.43 -11.03
N GLY A 111 -7.19 15.24 -11.55
CA GLY A 111 -7.05 15.00 -12.99
C GLY A 111 -6.28 13.71 -13.29
N GLY A 112 -6.25 13.31 -14.56
CA GLY A 112 -5.47 12.14 -15.02
C GLY A 112 -4.26 12.50 -15.88
N ALA A 113 -3.92 13.79 -16.00
CA ALA A 113 -2.81 14.25 -16.83
C ALA A 113 -1.45 13.73 -16.32
N HIS A 114 -1.27 13.66 -15.00
CA HIS A 114 -0.06 13.08 -14.41
C HIS A 114 0.01 11.58 -14.67
N GLY A 115 -1.10 10.84 -14.55
CA GLY A 115 -1.15 9.42 -14.93
C GLY A 115 -0.69 9.17 -16.37
N GLN A 116 -1.16 10.00 -17.33
CA GLN A 116 -0.69 9.93 -18.72
C GLN A 116 0.80 10.23 -18.87
N ALA A 117 1.32 11.21 -18.14
CA ALA A 117 2.74 11.56 -18.17
C ALA A 117 3.60 10.43 -17.57
N ALA A 118 3.18 9.85 -16.45
CA ALA A 118 3.84 8.72 -15.80
C ALA A 118 3.85 7.49 -16.70
N ALA A 119 2.70 7.12 -17.28
CA ALA A 119 2.59 6.01 -18.21
C ALA A 119 3.52 6.18 -19.43
N ARG A 120 3.65 7.40 -19.98
CA ARG A 120 4.59 7.66 -21.08
C ARG A 120 6.05 7.58 -20.64
N LYS A 121 6.40 8.17 -19.48
CA LYS A 121 7.77 8.24 -18.98
C LYS A 121 8.31 6.87 -18.57
N TYR A 122 7.51 6.08 -17.83
CA TYR A 122 7.97 4.86 -17.19
C TYR A 122 7.77 3.59 -18.01
N ARG A 123 7.04 3.65 -19.14
CA ARG A 123 6.88 2.50 -20.05
C ARG A 123 8.20 1.89 -20.50
N GLU A 124 9.17 2.71 -20.90
CA GLU A 124 10.49 2.22 -21.34
C GLU A 124 11.30 1.65 -20.17
N VAL A 125 11.18 2.26 -18.99
CA VAL A 125 11.83 1.79 -17.76
C VAL A 125 11.34 0.39 -17.41
N LEU A 126 10.03 0.13 -17.55
CA LEU A 126 9.39 -1.12 -17.12
C LEU A 126 9.38 -2.23 -18.19
N ARG A 127 9.79 -1.96 -19.44
CA ARG A 127 9.78 -2.96 -20.53
C ARG A 127 10.63 -4.20 -20.25
N GLY A 128 11.67 -4.08 -19.42
CA GLY A 128 12.52 -5.21 -19.01
C GLY A 128 12.06 -5.94 -17.75
N HIS A 129 10.99 -5.45 -17.10
CA HIS A 129 10.53 -5.94 -15.81
C HIS A 129 9.16 -6.63 -15.88
N LEU A 130 8.38 -6.37 -16.93
CA LEU A 130 7.05 -6.90 -17.14
C LEU A 130 6.95 -7.53 -18.54
N GLU A 131 6.23 -8.64 -18.64
CA GLU A 131 5.81 -9.17 -19.92
C GLU A 131 4.98 -8.14 -20.70
N PRO A 132 4.99 -8.16 -22.05
CA PRO A 132 4.37 -7.10 -22.84
C PRO A 132 2.90 -6.83 -22.53
N ASP A 133 2.10 -7.86 -22.24
CA ASP A 133 0.68 -7.70 -21.89
C ASP A 133 0.51 -7.07 -20.50
N MET A 134 1.28 -7.50 -19.51
CA MET A 134 1.30 -6.93 -18.16
C MET A 134 1.81 -5.48 -18.16
N LEU A 135 2.78 -5.16 -19.01
CA LEU A 135 3.24 -3.78 -19.21
C LEU A 135 2.10 -2.90 -19.70
N GLU A 136 1.32 -3.33 -20.71
CA GLU A 136 0.17 -2.55 -21.19
C GLU A 136 -0.90 -2.38 -20.10
N ARG A 137 -1.20 -3.44 -19.35
CA ARG A 137 -2.17 -3.40 -18.24
C ARG A 137 -1.69 -2.46 -17.12
N CYS A 138 -0.41 -2.53 -16.75
CA CYS A 138 0.25 -1.64 -15.80
C CYS A 138 0.15 -0.17 -16.25
N MET A 139 0.54 0.14 -17.49
CA MET A 139 0.50 1.51 -18.01
C MET A 139 -0.94 2.03 -18.16
N THR A 140 -1.88 1.16 -18.51
CA THR A 140 -3.31 1.52 -18.53
C THR A 140 -3.81 1.82 -17.11
N ALA A 141 -3.44 1.01 -16.11
CA ALA A 141 -3.77 1.29 -14.72
C ALA A 141 -3.24 2.65 -14.28
N VAL A 142 -1.97 2.95 -14.56
CA VAL A 142 -1.32 4.24 -14.25
C VAL A 142 -2.00 5.40 -14.98
N GLU A 143 -2.32 5.27 -16.26
CA GLU A 143 -3.02 6.32 -17.00
C GLU A 143 -4.40 6.63 -16.41
N TRP A 144 -5.14 5.58 -16.04
CA TRP A 144 -6.53 5.71 -15.63
C TRP A 144 -6.75 5.94 -14.13
N HIS A 145 -5.71 5.83 -13.30
CA HIS A 145 -5.88 5.92 -11.83
C HIS A 145 -6.37 7.29 -11.36
N GLY A 146 -6.11 8.37 -12.09
CA GLY A 146 -6.53 9.73 -11.71
C GLY A 146 -7.96 10.09 -12.10
N TYR A 147 -8.61 9.30 -12.96
CA TYR A 147 -9.96 9.60 -13.46
C TYR A 147 -11.04 9.01 -12.54
N ASP A 148 -12.17 9.72 -12.42
CA ASP A 148 -13.34 9.23 -11.68
C ASP A 148 -14.07 8.10 -12.43
N GLU A 149 -13.98 8.12 -13.77
CA GLU A 149 -14.57 7.13 -14.65
C GLU A 149 -13.86 5.79 -14.54
N ASN A 150 -14.65 4.72 -14.57
CA ASN A 150 -14.11 3.37 -14.66
C ASN A 150 -13.78 3.06 -16.13
N PRO A 151 -12.65 2.39 -16.43
CA PRO A 151 -12.40 1.86 -17.75
C PRO A 151 -13.50 0.86 -18.12
N ALA A 152 -13.76 0.73 -19.42
CA ALA A 152 -14.87 -0.10 -19.93
C ALA A 152 -14.75 -1.58 -19.56
N LEU A 153 -13.53 -2.07 -19.32
CA LEU A 153 -13.24 -3.43 -18.86
C LEU A 153 -12.55 -3.36 -17.50
N PRO A 154 -13.13 -3.96 -16.44
CA PRO A 154 -12.48 -4.02 -15.15
C PRO A 154 -11.26 -4.93 -15.22
N ASP A 155 -10.10 -4.38 -14.92
CA ASP A 155 -8.81 -5.07 -14.90
C ASP A 155 -8.29 -5.18 -13.46
N PRO A 156 -7.93 -6.38 -12.95
CA PRO A 156 -7.35 -6.56 -11.63
C PRO A 156 -6.20 -5.61 -11.27
N VAL A 157 -5.31 -5.31 -12.22
CA VAL A 157 -4.16 -4.41 -12.02
C VAL A 157 -4.63 -2.99 -11.73
N TRP A 158 -5.60 -2.50 -12.50
CA TRP A 158 -6.19 -1.18 -12.28
C TRP A 158 -7.02 -1.13 -11.00
N MET A 159 -7.81 -2.17 -10.71
CA MET A 159 -8.62 -2.23 -9.49
C MET A 159 -7.74 -2.21 -8.24
N LEU A 160 -6.65 -2.99 -8.23
CA LEU A 160 -5.65 -2.99 -7.16
C LEU A 160 -5.05 -1.60 -6.94
N LEU A 161 -4.50 -0.99 -7.99
CA LEU A 161 -3.89 0.34 -7.88
C LEU A 161 -4.91 1.37 -7.36
N LYS A 162 -6.10 1.39 -7.96
CA LYS A 162 -7.12 2.40 -7.68
C LYS A 162 -7.67 2.26 -6.26
N ASP A 163 -7.90 1.04 -5.78
CA ASP A 163 -8.38 0.81 -4.42
C ASP A 163 -7.26 1.00 -3.38
N ALA A 164 -6.02 0.64 -3.69
CA ALA A 164 -4.86 0.91 -2.83
C ALA A 164 -4.62 2.41 -2.63
N ASP A 165 -4.65 3.19 -3.72
CA ASP A 165 -4.57 4.66 -3.66
C ASP A 165 -5.76 5.25 -2.89
N ALA A 166 -6.98 4.76 -3.16
CA ALA A 166 -8.17 5.22 -2.44
C ALA A 166 -8.11 4.95 -0.94
N LEU A 167 -7.66 3.76 -0.52
CA LEU A 167 -7.51 3.40 0.90
C LEU A 167 -6.53 4.33 1.61
N ASP A 168 -5.42 4.70 0.98
CA ASP A 168 -4.45 5.64 1.58
C ASP A 168 -5.09 7.01 1.85
N ARG A 169 -6.11 7.42 1.09
CA ARG A 169 -6.82 8.70 1.30
C ARG A 169 -7.54 8.80 2.64
N ALA A 170 -7.79 7.69 3.34
CA ALA A 170 -8.35 7.72 4.70
C ALA A 170 -7.47 8.52 5.69
N ARG A 171 -6.21 8.78 5.34
CA ARG A 171 -5.32 9.68 6.10
C ARG A 171 -5.69 11.16 6.01
N LEU A 172 -6.36 11.57 4.93
CA LEU A 172 -6.64 12.98 4.61
C LEU A 172 -7.90 13.47 5.30
N ALA A 173 -8.93 12.62 5.32
CA ALA A 173 -10.21 12.90 5.97
C ALA A 173 -10.91 11.59 6.36
N PRO A 174 -11.88 11.64 7.29
CA PRO A 174 -12.68 10.47 7.64
C PRO A 174 -13.32 9.80 6.40
N PRO A 175 -13.52 8.47 6.42
CA PRO A 175 -14.16 7.78 5.30
C PRO A 175 -15.53 8.38 4.93
N GLY A 176 -15.82 8.48 3.63
CA GLY A 176 -17.05 9.06 3.09
C GLY A 176 -17.12 10.60 3.16
N VAL A 177 -16.10 11.28 3.70
CA VAL A 177 -15.97 12.74 3.67
C VAL A 177 -15.13 13.15 2.46
N MET A 178 -15.34 14.37 1.95
CA MET A 178 -14.51 14.98 0.91
C MET A 178 -13.02 14.82 1.27
N ASP A 179 -12.22 14.50 0.26
CA ASP A 179 -10.80 14.15 0.34
C ASP A 179 -10.44 12.79 0.96
N GLY A 180 -11.33 12.18 1.75
CA GLY A 180 -11.15 10.86 2.34
C GLY A 180 -11.31 9.69 1.35
N CYS A 181 -11.19 8.47 1.87
CA CYS A 181 -11.57 7.26 1.13
C CYS A 181 -13.10 7.17 1.08
N ASP A 182 -13.68 7.00 -0.11
CA ASP A 182 -15.10 6.70 -0.29
C ASP A 182 -15.28 5.17 -0.44
N PRO A 183 -15.82 4.47 0.58
CA PRO A 183 -15.93 3.01 0.54
C PRO A 183 -16.81 2.49 -0.61
N ASP A 184 -17.81 3.27 -1.03
CA ASP A 184 -18.72 2.89 -2.11
C ASP A 184 -18.03 2.88 -3.48
N ARG A 185 -16.84 3.52 -3.56
CA ARG A 185 -16.02 3.56 -4.77
C ARG A 185 -14.97 2.46 -4.83
N LEU A 186 -14.83 1.61 -3.81
CA LEU A 186 -13.92 0.46 -3.84
C LEU A 186 -14.42 -0.59 -4.83
N ARG A 187 -13.50 -1.20 -5.58
CA ARG A 187 -13.78 -2.02 -6.78
C ARG A 187 -13.56 -3.50 -6.54
N LEU A 188 -12.56 -3.86 -5.77
CA LEU A 188 -12.16 -5.24 -5.55
C LEU A 188 -13.30 -6.02 -4.88
N PRO A 189 -13.70 -7.18 -5.45
CA PRO A 189 -14.75 -8.02 -4.87
C PRO A 189 -14.47 -8.39 -3.41
N VAL A 190 -13.21 -8.66 -3.05
CA VAL A 190 -12.81 -8.97 -1.66
C VAL A 190 -13.23 -7.88 -0.69
N LEU A 191 -13.18 -6.60 -1.08
CA LEU A 191 -13.60 -5.49 -0.24
C LEU A 191 -15.13 -5.36 -0.27
N ARG A 192 -15.71 -5.32 -1.47
CA ARG A 192 -17.15 -5.07 -1.66
C ARG A 192 -18.06 -6.11 -1.00
N GLU A 193 -17.58 -7.35 -0.90
CA GLU A 193 -18.34 -8.47 -0.32
C GLU A 193 -18.09 -8.63 1.19
N ASN A 194 -17.14 -7.89 1.77
CA ASN A 194 -16.73 -8.03 3.17
C ASN A 194 -16.71 -6.66 3.91
N PRO A 195 -17.85 -6.21 4.46
CA PRO A 195 -17.93 -4.92 5.18
C PRO A 195 -16.96 -4.81 6.36
N THR A 196 -16.78 -5.90 7.13
CA THR A 196 -15.82 -5.93 8.25
C THR A 196 -14.39 -5.70 7.77
N LEU A 197 -14.03 -6.20 6.59
CA LEU A 197 -12.71 -5.97 6.02
C LEU A 197 -12.55 -4.52 5.58
N ILE A 198 -13.57 -3.91 4.97
CA ILE A 198 -13.55 -2.49 4.62
C ILE A 198 -13.30 -1.63 5.87
N ASP A 199 -14.08 -1.82 6.93
CA ASP A 199 -13.95 -1.04 8.17
C ASP A 199 -12.54 -1.18 8.78
N ALA A 200 -12.01 -2.40 8.78
CA ALA A 200 -10.66 -2.66 9.25
C ALA A 200 -9.60 -2.01 8.35
N CYS A 201 -9.71 -2.12 7.02
CA CYS A 201 -8.77 -1.50 6.08
C CYS A 201 -8.73 0.02 6.24
N LEU A 202 -9.90 0.67 6.37
CA LEU A 202 -9.99 2.12 6.59
C LEU A 202 -9.34 2.54 7.91
N THR A 203 -9.53 1.74 8.97
CA THR A 203 -8.89 1.94 10.27
C THR A 203 -7.38 1.80 10.15
N ILE A 204 -6.91 0.71 9.55
CA ILE A 204 -5.50 0.45 9.30
C ILE A 204 -4.87 1.59 8.48
N SER A 205 -5.51 2.11 7.43
CA SER A 205 -4.97 3.23 6.63
C SER A 205 -4.65 4.46 7.47
N MET A 206 -5.54 4.81 8.39
CA MET A 206 -5.31 5.94 9.30
C MET A 206 -4.11 5.68 10.22
N LEU A 207 -3.94 4.44 10.69
CA LEU A 207 -2.85 4.05 11.59
C LEU A 207 -1.50 3.95 10.86
N LEU A 208 -1.48 3.43 9.64
CA LEU A 208 -0.28 3.33 8.80
C LEU A 208 0.33 4.71 8.50
N THR A 209 -0.49 5.76 8.45
CA THR A 209 0.02 7.13 8.29
C THR A 209 0.91 7.55 9.46
N THR A 210 0.71 6.98 10.64
CA THR A 210 1.57 7.24 11.80
C THR A 210 2.73 6.26 11.86
N LEU A 211 2.47 4.98 11.56
CA LEU A 211 3.40 3.87 11.79
C LEU A 211 4.37 3.61 10.62
N LEU A 212 3.94 3.84 9.38
CA LEU A 212 4.76 3.81 8.16
C LEU A 212 5.05 5.25 7.72
N THR A 213 5.68 6.02 8.60
CA THR A 213 6.14 7.38 8.32
C THR A 213 7.61 7.40 7.96
N LEU A 214 7.98 8.20 6.97
CA LEU A 214 9.37 8.45 6.65
C LEU A 214 9.97 9.49 7.61
N TYR A 215 10.84 9.05 8.52
CA TYR A 215 11.55 9.95 9.43
C TYR A 215 12.88 10.48 8.86
N GLU A 216 13.53 9.71 8.00
CA GLU A 216 14.83 10.05 7.41
C GLU A 216 14.93 9.54 5.97
N VAL A 217 15.42 10.40 5.07
CA VAL A 217 15.66 10.03 3.67
C VAL A 217 16.89 9.13 3.55
N LYS A 218 16.67 7.86 3.20
CA LYS A 218 17.72 6.84 3.04
C LYS A 218 17.44 5.96 1.82
N THR A 219 18.50 5.36 1.28
CA THR A 219 18.35 4.24 0.34
C THR A 219 17.78 3.02 1.05
N GLY A 220 17.08 2.14 0.33
CA GLY A 220 16.37 1.02 0.94
C GLY A 220 15.14 1.47 1.73
N ILE A 221 14.35 2.38 1.15
CA ILE A 221 13.30 3.13 1.84
C ILE A 221 12.22 2.21 2.41
N PHE A 222 11.84 1.19 1.65
CA PHE A 222 10.80 0.26 2.06
C PHE A 222 11.28 -0.61 3.22
N ARG A 223 12.52 -1.11 3.13
CA ARG A 223 13.13 -1.86 4.23
C ARG A 223 13.29 -1.01 5.49
N TYR A 224 13.72 0.24 5.34
CA TYR A 224 13.88 1.13 6.48
C TYR A 224 12.54 1.39 7.19
N MET A 225 11.49 1.73 6.44
CA MET A 225 10.17 2.01 7.01
C MET A 225 9.54 0.78 7.69
N THR A 226 9.68 -0.40 7.10
CA THR A 226 9.17 -1.66 7.70
C THR A 226 9.90 -2.04 8.99
N LEU A 227 11.22 -1.81 9.07
CA LEU A 227 11.98 -2.04 10.31
C LEU A 227 11.60 -1.05 11.41
N THR A 228 11.49 0.25 11.10
CA THR A 228 11.04 1.25 12.07
C THR A 228 9.62 0.97 12.55
N PHE A 229 8.73 0.54 11.66
CA PHE A 229 7.40 0.07 12.01
C PHE A 229 7.45 -1.08 13.03
N ALA A 230 8.27 -2.11 12.78
CA ALA A 230 8.41 -3.25 13.67
C ALA A 230 8.96 -2.85 15.06
N GLU A 231 9.94 -1.95 15.10
CA GLU A 231 10.49 -1.39 16.34
C GLU A 231 9.42 -0.67 17.16
N ILE A 232 8.57 0.15 16.53
CA ILE A 232 7.46 0.84 17.20
C ILE A 232 6.46 -0.17 17.77
N LEU A 233 6.06 -1.18 16.98
CA LEU A 233 5.12 -2.21 17.43
C LEU A 233 5.64 -2.94 18.67
N LEU A 234 6.90 -3.40 18.62
CA LEU A 234 7.54 -4.12 19.73
C LEU A 234 7.67 -3.24 20.99
N ALA A 235 8.02 -1.95 20.81
CA ALA A 235 8.17 -1.02 21.91
C ALA A 235 6.83 -0.72 22.60
N GLU A 236 5.78 -0.45 21.84
CA GLU A 236 4.45 -0.13 22.38
C GLU A 236 3.74 -1.36 22.97
N SER A 237 4.05 -2.57 22.50
CA SER A 237 3.42 -3.82 22.98
C SER A 237 4.05 -4.42 24.23
N ALA A 238 5.21 -3.93 24.67
CA ALA A 238 6.01 -4.57 25.72
C ALA A 238 5.28 -4.70 27.08
N ALA A 239 4.31 -3.82 27.35
CA ALA A 239 3.51 -3.84 28.58
C ALA A 239 2.13 -4.52 28.41
N GLU A 240 1.79 -4.97 27.20
CA GLU A 240 0.47 -5.53 26.89
C GLU A 240 0.37 -7.02 27.27
N PRO A 241 -0.84 -7.59 27.41
CA PRO A 241 -1.03 -9.00 27.74
C PRO A 241 -0.41 -9.98 26.73
N GLU A 242 -0.11 -11.19 27.17
CA GLU A 242 0.60 -12.20 26.35
C GLU A 242 -0.05 -12.51 24.98
N PRO A 243 -1.38 -12.63 24.84
CA PRO A 243 -2.00 -12.82 23.52
C PRO A 243 -1.75 -11.66 22.55
N PHE A 244 -1.63 -10.43 23.07
CA PHE A 244 -1.31 -9.25 22.28
C PHE A 244 0.15 -9.29 21.82
N GLN A 245 1.07 -9.66 22.72
CA GLN A 245 2.49 -9.81 22.38
C GLN A 245 2.70 -10.90 21.32
N GLN A 246 1.99 -12.02 21.41
CA GLN A 246 2.02 -13.07 20.39
C GLN A 246 1.59 -12.56 19.02
N ALA A 247 0.52 -11.76 18.95
CA ALA A 247 0.06 -11.16 17.71
C ALA A 247 1.12 -10.22 17.11
N VAL A 248 1.81 -9.43 17.93
CA VAL A 248 2.92 -8.59 17.48
C VAL A 248 4.07 -9.43 16.92
N HIS A 249 4.47 -10.49 17.62
CA HIS A 249 5.53 -11.39 17.15
C HIS A 249 5.21 -12.03 15.80
N LEU A 250 3.95 -12.44 15.56
CA LEU A 250 3.51 -12.95 14.26
C LEU A 250 3.70 -11.94 13.12
N ILE A 251 3.61 -10.64 13.42
CA ILE A 251 3.84 -9.56 12.45
C ILE A 251 5.33 -9.27 12.29
N THR A 252 6.09 -9.17 13.39
CA THR A 252 7.43 -8.57 13.41
C THR A 252 8.59 -9.57 13.28
N ASP A 253 8.41 -10.82 13.69
CA ASP A 253 9.51 -11.81 13.73
C ASP A 253 10.06 -12.12 12.32
N ARG A 254 9.25 -11.87 11.29
CA ARG A 254 9.65 -12.03 9.88
C ARG A 254 10.53 -10.89 9.37
N LEU A 255 10.42 -9.71 9.96
CA LEU A 255 11.13 -8.49 9.55
C LEU A 255 12.48 -8.34 10.24
N THR A 256 12.59 -8.89 11.45
CA THR A 256 13.82 -8.84 12.24
C THR A 256 14.69 -10.05 11.90
N PRO A 257 15.98 -9.86 11.53
CA PRO A 257 16.87 -11.00 11.40
C PRO A 257 16.98 -11.71 12.75
N ALA A 258 16.92 -13.04 12.75
CA ALA A 258 17.10 -13.83 13.96
C ALA A 258 18.40 -13.39 14.68
N PRO A 259 18.39 -13.24 16.02
CA PRO A 259 19.60 -12.92 16.75
C PRO A 259 20.65 -13.99 16.45
N ALA A 260 21.83 -13.53 16.01
CA ALA A 260 22.98 -14.36 15.67
C ALA A 260 23.55 -15.10 16.89
#